data_AF-A0A972UVU5-F1
#
_entry.id   AF-A0A972UVU5-F1
#
_cell.length_a   1.000
_cell.length_b   1.000
_cell.length_c   1.000
_cell.angle_alpha   90.00
_cell.angle_beta   90.00
_cell.angle_gamma   90.00
#
_symmetry.space_group_name_H-M   'P 1'
#
loop_
_entity.id
_entity.type
_entity.pdbx_description
1 polymer ?
#
loop_
_entity_poly.entity_id
_entity_poly.type
_entity_poly.pdbx_seq_one_letter_code
_entity_poly.pdbx_strand_id
1 'polypeptide(L)' 'MDGFDLTKFQEKGEEQDKIRKIMGKVLSGRSDYEAIIEERKDIKRCDECNWALEGGEKFCPECGKKC' A
#
# COMPACT_ATOMS: atom_id res chain seq x y z
N MET A 1 1.04 -5.95 -23.12
CA MET A 1 1.24 -4.53 -22.78
C MET A 1 1.64 -4.53 -21.32
N ASP A 2 2.93 -4.53 -21.04
CA ASP A 2 3.45 -4.60 -19.67
C ASP A 2 3.02 -3.33 -18.93
N GLY A 3 2.18 -3.51 -17.91
CA GLY A 3 1.63 -2.41 -17.13
C GLY A 3 2.75 -1.65 -16.45
N PHE A 4 2.73 -0.34 -16.59
CA PHE A 4 3.68 0.53 -15.88
C PHE A 4 3.28 0.54 -14.40
N ASP A 5 4.08 -0.13 -13.56
CA ASP A 5 3.79 -0.23 -12.13
C ASP A 5 4.17 1.07 -11.40
N LEU A 6 3.15 1.91 -11.23
CA LEU A 6 3.24 3.22 -10.60
C LEU A 6 3.34 3.16 -9.06
N THR A 7 3.17 1.97 -8.45
CA THR A 7 3.23 1.84 -6.97
C THR A 7 4.61 2.15 -6.42
N LYS A 8 5.65 2.05 -7.24
CA LYS A 8 7.03 2.40 -6.88
C LYS A 8 7.24 3.89 -6.57
N PHE A 9 6.34 4.77 -7.00
CA PHE A 9 6.40 6.21 -6.70
C PHE A 9 5.66 6.60 -5.42
N GLN A 10 5.14 5.63 -4.66
CA GLN A 10 4.50 5.86 -3.36
C GLN A 10 5.49 5.95 -2.19
N GLU A 11 6.80 6.11 -2.44
CA GLU A 11 7.78 6.24 -1.37
C GLU A 11 7.47 7.47 -0.50
N LYS A 12 7.27 7.21 0.80
CA LYS A 12 6.94 8.17 1.86
C LYS A 12 8.05 9.21 2.02
N GLY A 13 8.02 10.28 1.23
CA GLY A 13 8.89 11.46 1.37
C GLY A 13 8.12 12.71 1.80
N GLU A 14 8.83 13.74 2.25
CA GLU A 14 8.27 15.05 2.65
C GLU A 14 7.40 15.71 1.56
N GLU A 15 7.59 15.31 0.30
CA GLU A 15 6.82 15.79 -0.85
C GLU A 15 5.36 15.30 -0.85
N GLN A 16 5.09 14.08 -0.36
CA GLN A 16 3.73 13.52 -0.23
C GLN A 16 2.87 14.34 0.74
N ASP A 17 3.45 14.87 1.83
CA ASP A 17 2.72 15.67 2.82
C ASP A 17 2.28 17.03 2.26
N LYS A 18 3.15 17.67 1.46
CA LYS A 18 2.83 18.92 0.76
C LYS A 18 1.75 18.69 -0.30
N ILE A 19 1.88 17.62 -1.09
CA ILE A 19 0.88 17.25 -2.10
C ILE A 19 -0.47 16.94 -1.42
N ARG A 20 -0.47 16.25 -0.27
CA ARG A 20 -1.68 15.96 0.51
C ARG A 20 -2.39 17.23 0.97
N LYS A 21 -1.66 18.21 1.48
CA LYS A 21 -2.21 19.52 1.91
C LYS A 21 -2.78 20.32 0.74
N ILE A 22 -2.08 20.33 -0.40
CA ILE A 22 -2.54 21.02 -1.61
C ILE A 22 -3.82 20.35 -2.15
N MET A 23 -3.82 19.02 -2.28
CA MET A 23 -5.00 18.27 -2.73
C MET A 23 -6.19 18.43 -1.78
N GLY A 24 -5.95 18.43 -0.47
CA GLY A 24 -6.99 18.70 0.54
C GLY A 24 -7.65 20.05 0.33
N LYS A 25 -6.86 21.10 0.06
CA LYS A 25 -7.37 22.44 -0.23
C LYS A 25 -8.14 22.51 -1.56
N VAL A 26 -7.66 21.83 -2.60
CA VAL A 26 -8.32 21.81 -3.92
C VAL A 26 -9.67 21.10 -3.86
N LEU A 27 -9.75 19.97 -3.17
CA LEU A 27 -10.98 19.17 -3.10
C LEU A 27 -12.03 19.76 -2.15
N SER A 28 -11.61 20.25 -0.98
CA SER A 28 -12.53 20.67 0.08
C SER A 28 -12.73 22.20 0.16
N GLY A 29 -11.86 22.98 -0.49
CA GLY A 29 -11.78 24.44 -0.33
C GLY A 29 -11.27 24.88 1.05
N ARG A 30 -11.03 23.95 1.97
CA ARG A 30 -10.59 24.16 3.36
C ARG A 30 -9.12 23.78 3.51
N SER A 31 -8.37 24.64 4.19
CA SER A 31 -6.92 24.47 4.42
C SER A 31 -6.58 23.42 5.48
N ASP A 32 -7.58 22.96 6.23
CA ASP A 32 -7.49 22.05 7.39
C ASP A 32 -7.98 20.63 7.08
N TYR A 33 -8.20 20.28 5.81
CA TYR A 33 -8.62 18.93 5.44
C TYR A 33 -7.44 17.95 5.40
N GLU A 34 -7.39 17.02 6.34
CA GLU A 34 -6.43 15.91 6.36
C GLU A 34 -7.02 14.67 5.68
N ALA A 35 -6.53 14.37 4.46
CA ALA A 35 -6.84 13.11 3.81
C ALA A 35 -6.17 11.95 4.56
N ILE A 36 -6.97 11.12 5.23
CA ILE A 36 -6.52 9.88 5.88
C ILE A 36 -6.37 8.84 4.77
N ILE A 37 -5.15 8.66 4.27
CA ILE A 37 -4.82 7.59 3.34
C ILE A 37 -4.58 6.36 4.19
N GLU A 38 -5.55 5.44 4.27
CA GLU A 38 -5.33 4.16 4.92
C GLU A 38 -4.27 3.37 4.13
N GLU A 39 -3.12 3.13 4.77
CA GLU A 39 -2.13 2.20 4.24
C GLU A 39 -2.68 0.79 4.34
N ARG A 40 -3.32 0.35 3.25
CA ARG A 40 -3.77 -1.03 3.14
C ARG A 40 -2.54 -1.91 2.93
N LYS A 41 -2.01 -2.50 4.00
CA LYS A 41 -0.97 -3.53 3.90
C LYS A 41 -1.60 -4.74 3.22
N ASP A 42 -1.28 -4.97 1.95
CA ASP A 42 -1.75 -6.14 1.21
C ASP A 42 -1.12 -7.40 1.80
N ILE A 43 -1.84 -8.03 2.73
CA ILE A 43 -1.45 -9.31 3.33
C ILE A 43 -1.70 -10.40 2.29
N LYS A 44 -0.64 -11.02 1.80
CA LYS A 44 -0.77 -12.22 0.95
C LYS A 44 -1.21 -13.40 1.81
N ARG A 45 -2.03 -14.28 1.27
CA ARG A 45 -2.42 -15.52 1.95
C ARG A 45 -1.90 -16.71 1.19
N CYS A 46 -1.50 -17.77 1.90
CA CYS A 46 -1.13 -19.03 1.27
C CYS A 46 -2.36 -19.66 0.59
N ASP A 47 -2.23 -20.09 -0.67
CA ASP A 47 -3.33 -20.71 -1.42
C ASP A 47 -3.80 -22.07 -0.85
N GLU A 48 -3.01 -22.72 0.00
CA GLU A 48 -3.33 -24.05 0.54
C GLU A 48 -3.88 -24.02 1.96
N CYS A 49 -3.20 -23.33 2.89
CA CYS A 49 -3.63 -23.27 4.29
C CYS A 49 -4.26 -21.94 4.69
N ASN A 50 -4.32 -20.96 3.76
CA ASN A 50 -4.87 -19.63 3.98
C ASN A 50 -4.15 -18.80 5.06
N TRP A 51 -2.92 -19.19 5.44
CA TRP A 51 -2.10 -18.48 6.40
C TRP A 51 -1.73 -17.08 5.89
N ALA A 52 -1.77 -16.09 6.79
CA ALA A 52 -1.38 -14.72 6.49
C ALA A 52 0.15 -14.61 6.36
N LEU A 53 0.63 -14.41 5.15
CA LEU A 53 2.03 -14.19 4.84
C LEU A 53 2.31 -12.69 4.92
N GLU A 54 3.36 -12.31 5.66
CA GLU A 54 3.75 -10.91 5.80
C GLU A 54 4.38 -10.31 4.52
N GLY A 55 4.63 -11.15 3.52
CA GLY A 55 5.20 -10.78 2.24
C GLY A 55 6.73 -10.96 2.21
N GLY A 56 7.23 -11.60 1.14
CA GLY A 56 8.66 -11.92 0.98
C GLY A 56 9.02 -13.39 1.23
N GLU A 57 8.09 -14.17 1.76
CA GLU A 57 8.26 -15.60 2.04
C GLU A 57 8.07 -16.42 0.75
N LYS A 58 9.07 -17.22 0.36
CA LYS A 58 8.98 -18.12 -0.81
C LYS A 58 8.19 -19.41 -0.51
N PHE A 59 8.04 -19.73 0.77
CA PHE A 59 7.39 -20.92 1.27
C PHE A 59 6.56 -20.55 2.48
N CYS A 60 5.40 -21.20 2.63
CA CYS A 60 4.55 -21.00 3.79
C CYS A 60 5.20 -21.63 5.04
N PRO A 61 5.31 -20.89 6.16
CA PRO A 61 5.85 -21.42 7.40
C PRO A 61 4.97 -22.51 8.04
N GLU A 62 3.67 -22.52 7.74
CA GLU A 62 2.72 -23.50 8.31
C GLU A 62 2.63 -24.80 7.51
N CYS A 63 2.44 -24.71 6.17
CA CYS A 63 2.25 -25.92 5.35
C CYS A 63 3.48 -26.33 4.53
N GLY A 64 4.52 -25.49 4.48
CA GLY A 64 5.73 -25.75 3.69
C GLY A 64 5.56 -25.62 2.17
N LYS A 65 4.34 -25.33 1.68
CA LYS A 65 4.09 -25.12 0.25
C LYS A 65 4.73 -23.83 -0.24
N LYS A 66 5.22 -23.86 -1.48
CA LYS A 66 5.72 -22.67 -2.18
C LYS A 66 4.58 -21.67 -2.43
N CYS A 67 4.77 -20.41 -2.02
CA CYS A 67 3.78 -19.31 -2.10
C CYS A 67 4.28 -18.16 -2.99
#